data_AF-A0A950J473-F1
#
_entry.id   AF-A0A950J473-F1
#
_cell.length_a   1.000
_cell.length_b   1.000
_cell.length_c   1.000
_cell.angle_alpha   90.00
_cell.angle_beta   90.00
_cell.angle_gamma   90.00
#
_symmetry.space_group_name_H-M   'P 1'
#
loop_
_entity.id
_entity.type
_entity.pdbx_description
1 polymer ?
#
loop_
_entity_poly.entity_id
_entity_poly.type
_entity_poly.pdbx_seq_one_letter_code
_entity_poly.pdbx_strand_id
1 'polypeptide(L)'
;LTAYRSEAVSIDQALQRVRLLRAEAVVVPALELERLRSRDVLFFLDAVGQYVDDQPELRDLPLEHDLREIAAEFGLAAEAARDAVRMALTGEKTGPPLELIFPLLGHDRILIRIGAISSRLLHGRGLEPIKYGPDGKPFEPLRGAKRDAER
;
A
#
# COMPACT_ATOMS: atom_id res chain seq x y z
N LEU A 1 -18.95 20.47 18.58
CA LEU A 1 -17.87 20.26 17.58
C LEU A 1 -16.56 20.97 17.94
N THR A 2 -16.59 22.10 18.65
CA THR A 2 -15.39 22.86 19.06
C THR A 2 -14.56 22.19 20.18
N ALA A 3 -15.13 21.25 20.94
CA ALA A 3 -14.48 20.59 22.07
C ALA A 3 -13.42 19.54 21.69
N TYR A 4 -13.34 19.13 20.42
CA TYR A 4 -12.37 18.14 19.92
C TYR A 4 -11.22 18.77 19.12
N ARG A 5 -11.20 20.10 18.92
CA ARG A 5 -10.08 20.80 18.31
C ARG A 5 -9.09 21.25 19.39
N SER A 6 -8.31 20.30 19.90
CA SER A 6 -7.01 20.65 20.45
C SER A 6 -6.02 20.70 19.29
N GLU A 7 -6.09 21.76 18.48
CA GLU A 7 -5.04 22.02 17.49
C GLU A 7 -3.70 22.14 18.24
N ALA A 8 -2.62 21.57 17.67
CA ALA A 8 -1.32 21.59 18.33
C ALA A 8 -0.92 23.04 18.64
N VAL A 9 -0.65 23.32 19.91
CA VAL A 9 -0.45 24.70 20.42
C VAL A 9 0.90 25.28 19.97
N SER A 10 1.79 24.45 19.41
CA SER A 10 3.08 24.84 18.86
C SER A 10 3.55 23.92 17.73
N ILE A 11 4.46 24.44 16.89
CA ILE A 11 5.11 23.69 15.80
C ILE A 11 5.84 22.45 16.35
N ASP A 12 6.52 22.56 17.49
CA ASP A 12 7.26 21.44 18.08
C ASP A 12 6.35 20.29 18.52
N GLN A 13 5.18 20.60 19.10
CA GLN A 13 4.16 19.60 19.43
C GLN A 13 3.60 18.93 18.18
N ALA A 14 3.34 19.71 17.12
CA ALA A 14 2.89 19.16 15.84
C ALA A 14 3.95 18.24 15.23
N LEU A 15 5.23 18.64 15.23
CA LEU A 15 6.33 17.84 14.71
C LEU A 15 6.52 16.52 15.48
N GLN A 16 6.36 16.53 16.81
CA GLN A 16 6.39 15.30 17.60
C GLN A 16 5.23 14.37 17.26
N ARG A 17 4.01 14.91 17.10
CA ARG A 17 2.86 14.09 16.69
C ARG A 17 3.05 13.52 15.29
N VAL A 18 3.58 14.31 14.36
CA VAL A 18 3.93 13.87 13.00
C VAL A 18 5.03 12.80 13.01
N ARG A 19 6.02 12.89 13.91
CA ARG A 19 7.05 11.85 14.06
C ARG A 19 6.46 10.51 14.51
N LEU A 20 5.55 10.52 15.48
CA LEU A 20 4.87 9.31 15.93
C LEU A 20 4.04 8.69 14.80
N LEU A 21 3.27 9.50 14.07
CA LEU A 21 2.52 9.04 12.89
C LEU A 21 3.44 8.50 11.79
N ARG A 22 4.60 9.10 11.59
CA ARG A 22 5.62 8.61 10.64
C ARG A 22 6.28 7.30 11.09
N ALA A 23 6.43 7.08 12.39
CA ALA A 23 6.98 5.83 12.92
C ALA A 23 6.02 4.65 12.72
N GLU A 24 4.71 4.90 12.62
CA GLU A 24 3.71 3.89 12.28
C GLU A 24 3.62 3.60 10.78
N ALA A 25 4.11 4.55 9.96
CA ALA A 25 4.14 4.39 8.52
C ALA A 25 5.20 3.36 8.11
N VAL A 26 4.79 2.42 7.28
CA VAL A 26 5.70 1.49 6.62
C VAL A 26 6.72 2.24 5.76
N VAL A 27 8.00 1.86 5.85
CA VAL A 27 9.04 2.39 4.97
C VAL A 27 9.22 1.41 3.83
N VAL A 28 8.91 1.85 2.61
CA VAL A 28 9.07 1.04 1.40
C VAL A 28 10.31 1.54 0.66
N PRO A 29 11.25 0.65 0.30
CA PRO A 29 12.41 1.03 -0.51
C PRO A 29 11.98 1.70 -1.82
N ALA A 30 12.73 2.69 -2.30
CA ALA A 30 12.31 3.51 -3.45
C ALA A 30 12.01 2.69 -4.72
N LEU A 31 12.83 1.66 -5.02
CA LEU A 31 12.60 0.77 -6.16
C LEU A 31 11.33 -0.07 -5.97
N GLU A 32 11.06 -0.55 -4.77
CA GLU A 32 9.85 -1.32 -4.50
C GLU A 32 8.60 -0.43 -4.55
N LEU A 33 8.72 0.80 -4.07
CA LEU A 33 7.66 1.80 -4.21
C LEU A 33 7.37 2.10 -5.69
N GLU A 34 8.40 2.19 -6.53
CA GLU A 34 8.24 2.35 -7.98
C GLU A 34 7.51 1.16 -8.60
N ARG A 35 7.71 -0.08 -8.11
CA ARG A 35 6.96 -1.25 -8.59
C ARG A 35 5.45 -1.10 -8.39
N LEU A 36 5.04 -0.39 -7.35
CA LEU A 36 3.63 -0.15 -7.00
C LEU A 36 3.02 1.06 -7.73
N ARG A 37 3.78 1.80 -8.56
CA ARG A 37 3.35 3.08 -9.15
C ARG A 37 2.17 2.97 -10.12
N SER A 38 1.91 1.79 -10.70
CA SER A 38 0.88 1.70 -11.73
C SER A 38 -0.52 1.98 -11.18
N ARG A 39 -1.38 2.56 -12.02
CA ARG A 39 -2.75 2.89 -11.64
C ARG A 39 -3.53 1.64 -11.21
N ASP A 40 -3.30 0.52 -11.89
CA ASP A 40 -4.01 -0.74 -11.62
C ASP A 40 -3.64 -1.28 -10.23
N VAL A 41 -2.37 -1.18 -9.84
CA VAL A 41 -1.92 -1.55 -8.48
C VAL A 41 -2.46 -0.59 -7.43
N LEU A 42 -2.47 0.71 -7.69
CA LEU A 42 -2.99 1.69 -6.73
C LEU A 42 -4.49 1.49 -6.47
N PHE A 43 -5.29 1.23 -7.51
CA PHE A 43 -6.72 0.93 -7.36
C PHE A 43 -6.97 -0.44 -6.73
N PHE A 44 -6.15 -1.43 -7.06
CA PHE A 44 -6.19 -2.73 -6.38
C PHE A 44 -5.94 -2.57 -4.86
N LEU A 45 -4.91 -1.82 -4.47
CA LEU A 45 -4.61 -1.59 -3.05
C LEU A 45 -5.74 -0.83 -2.34
N ASP A 46 -6.36 0.15 -3.01
CA ASP A 46 -7.53 0.86 -2.50
C ASP A 46 -8.73 -0.09 -2.27
N ALA A 47 -9.00 -0.98 -3.24
CA ALA A 47 -10.03 -2.00 -3.11
C ALA A 47 -9.75 -3.01 -1.98
N VAL A 48 -8.49 -3.37 -1.75
CA VAL A 48 -8.09 -4.17 -0.58
C VAL A 48 -8.35 -3.40 0.72
N GLY A 49 -8.13 -2.08 0.73
CA GLY A 49 -8.49 -1.21 1.85
C GLY A 49 -9.99 -1.26 2.14
N GLN A 50 -10.83 -1.13 1.12
CA GLN A 50 -12.28 -1.25 1.25
C GLN A 50 -12.69 -2.64 1.77
N TYR A 51 -12.13 -3.71 1.20
CA TYR A 51 -12.38 -5.07 1.66
C TYR A 51 -12.10 -5.24 3.15
N VAL A 52 -10.98 -4.68 3.64
CA VAL A 52 -10.60 -4.72 5.06
C VAL A 52 -11.59 -3.93 5.92
N ASP A 53 -11.98 -2.73 5.49
CA ASP A 53 -12.95 -1.87 6.21
C ASP A 53 -14.33 -2.54 6.33
N ASP A 54 -14.74 -3.29 5.31
CA ASP A 54 -16.01 -4.03 5.28
C ASP A 54 -16.01 -5.28 6.18
N GLN A 55 -14.84 -5.76 6.63
CA GLN A 55 -14.78 -6.94 7.50
C GLN A 55 -15.03 -6.58 8.97
N PRO A 56 -15.93 -7.26 9.68
CA PRO A 56 -16.09 -7.07 11.12
C PRO A 56 -14.86 -7.59 11.91
N GLU A 57 -14.13 -8.55 11.37
CA GLU A 57 -12.93 -9.15 11.97
C GLU A 57 -11.96 -9.63 10.88
N LEU A 58 -10.65 -9.54 11.15
CA LEU A 58 -9.59 -9.91 10.20
C LEU A 58 -8.99 -11.29 10.43
N ARG A 59 -9.52 -12.08 11.38
CA ARG A 59 -9.08 -13.45 11.63
C ARG A 59 -9.76 -14.41 10.66
N ASP A 60 -9.01 -15.43 10.24
CA ASP A 60 -9.50 -16.55 9.44
C ASP A 60 -10.15 -16.13 8.09
N LEU A 61 -9.82 -14.94 7.60
CA LEU A 61 -10.24 -14.48 6.28
C LEU A 61 -9.63 -15.38 5.18
N PRO A 62 -10.37 -15.73 4.12
CA PRO A 62 -9.86 -16.52 3.02
C PRO A 62 -9.05 -15.65 2.04
N LEU A 63 -8.01 -14.99 2.55
CA LEU A 63 -7.25 -13.95 1.84
C LEU A 63 -6.69 -14.40 0.49
N GLU A 64 -6.24 -15.65 0.37
CA GLU A 64 -5.73 -16.19 -0.90
C GLU A 64 -6.81 -16.25 -1.99
N HIS A 65 -8.07 -16.49 -1.61
CA HIS A 65 -9.20 -16.43 -2.51
C HIS A 65 -9.59 -14.98 -2.79
N ASP A 66 -9.85 -14.20 -1.74
CA ASP A 66 -10.46 -12.88 -1.88
C ASP A 66 -9.53 -11.88 -2.56
N LEU A 67 -8.23 -11.88 -2.21
CA LEU A 67 -7.26 -11.01 -2.87
C LEU A 67 -7.08 -11.36 -4.35
N ARG A 68 -7.27 -12.63 -4.72
CA ARG A 68 -7.21 -13.07 -6.12
C ARG A 68 -8.41 -12.57 -6.91
N GLU A 69 -9.61 -12.67 -6.34
CA GLU A 69 -10.83 -12.17 -6.98
C GLU A 69 -10.75 -10.65 -7.19
N ILE A 70 -10.34 -9.90 -6.15
CA ILE A 70 -10.13 -8.45 -6.25
C ILE A 70 -9.06 -8.14 -7.31
N ALA A 71 -7.94 -8.88 -7.32
CA ALA A 71 -6.87 -8.68 -8.30
C ALA A 71 -7.32 -8.89 -9.75
N ALA A 72 -8.20 -9.86 -10.00
CA ALA A 72 -8.71 -10.18 -11.32
C ALA A 72 -9.50 -9.01 -11.94
N GLU A 73 -10.18 -8.20 -11.13
CA GLU A 73 -10.89 -7.00 -11.59
C GLU A 73 -9.95 -6.00 -12.29
N PHE A 74 -8.73 -5.88 -11.75
CA PHE A 74 -7.66 -5.00 -12.26
C PHE A 74 -6.72 -5.71 -13.23
N GLY A 75 -6.94 -7.00 -13.50
CA GLY A 75 -6.10 -7.82 -14.39
C GLY A 75 -4.72 -8.13 -13.82
N LEU A 76 -4.54 -8.05 -12.49
CA LEU A 76 -3.27 -8.39 -11.84
C LEU A 76 -3.17 -9.91 -11.65
N ALA A 77 -1.97 -10.44 -11.87
CA ALA A 77 -1.67 -11.83 -11.52
C ALA A 77 -1.74 -12.01 -10.00
N ALA A 78 -2.22 -13.17 -9.53
CA ALA A 78 -2.41 -13.46 -8.10
C ALA A 78 -1.14 -13.22 -7.27
N GLU A 79 0.02 -13.66 -7.76
CA GLU A 79 1.29 -13.45 -7.07
C GLU A 79 1.72 -11.98 -7.03
N ALA A 80 1.53 -11.25 -8.12
CA ALA A 80 1.82 -9.81 -8.15
C ALA A 80 0.92 -9.03 -7.19
N ALA A 81 -0.35 -9.43 -7.07
CA ALA A 81 -1.29 -8.85 -6.12
C ALA A 81 -0.90 -9.14 -4.67
N ARG A 82 -0.56 -10.40 -4.35
CA ARG A 82 -0.06 -10.81 -3.03
C ARG A 82 1.20 -10.04 -2.65
N ASP A 83 2.16 -9.92 -3.57
CA ASP A 83 3.40 -9.18 -3.37
C ASP A 83 3.14 -7.68 -3.16
N ALA A 84 2.20 -7.10 -3.91
CA ALA A 84 1.81 -5.70 -3.76
C ALA A 84 1.22 -5.42 -2.37
N VAL A 85 0.28 -6.26 -1.90
CA VAL A 85 -0.29 -6.14 -0.54
C VAL A 85 0.81 -6.28 0.50
N ARG A 86 1.66 -7.30 0.39
CA ARG A 86 2.76 -7.51 1.32
C ARG A 86 3.71 -6.31 1.38
N MET A 87 4.13 -5.81 0.22
CA MET A 87 5.02 -4.65 0.12
C MET A 87 4.37 -3.42 0.74
N ALA A 88 3.09 -3.18 0.44
CA ALA A 88 2.34 -2.06 1.01
C ALA A 88 2.22 -2.17 2.53
N LEU A 89 2.08 -3.38 3.10
CA LEU A 89 1.90 -3.57 4.53
C LEU A 89 3.22 -3.67 5.30
N THR A 90 4.30 -4.15 4.69
CA THR A 90 5.53 -4.50 5.42
C THR A 90 6.78 -3.79 4.91
N GLY A 91 6.78 -3.31 3.66
CA GLY A 91 7.98 -2.82 3.00
C GLY A 91 8.96 -3.91 2.58
N GLU A 92 8.57 -5.18 2.74
CA GLU A 92 9.40 -6.35 2.41
C GLU A 92 8.75 -7.20 1.31
N LYS A 93 9.57 -7.86 0.49
CA LYS A 93 9.12 -8.79 -0.55
C LYS A 93 8.69 -10.14 -0.01
N THR A 94 9.27 -10.55 1.11
CA THR A 94 9.08 -11.86 1.73
C THR A 94 8.76 -11.66 3.20
N GLY A 95 8.11 -12.63 3.84
CA GLY A 95 7.85 -12.54 5.27
C GLY A 95 6.71 -13.46 5.71
N PRO A 96 6.14 -13.21 6.89
CA PRO A 96 5.05 -14.02 7.43
C PRO A 96 3.82 -14.06 6.50
N PRO A 97 3.00 -15.13 6.52
CA PRO A 97 1.75 -15.19 5.75
C PRO A 97 0.84 -13.98 6.01
N LEU A 98 0.10 -13.54 4.98
CA LEU A 98 -0.77 -12.35 5.09
C LEU A 98 -1.89 -12.58 6.12
N GLU A 99 -2.30 -13.84 6.26
CA GLU A 99 -3.28 -14.36 7.22
C GLU A 99 -2.87 -14.10 8.67
N LEU A 100 -1.56 -13.98 8.95
CA LEU A 100 -1.06 -13.55 10.25
C LEU A 100 -0.86 -12.04 10.32
N ILE A 101 -0.47 -11.41 9.22
CA ILE A 101 -0.21 -9.96 9.17
C ILE A 101 -1.50 -9.15 9.37
N PHE A 102 -2.59 -9.54 8.69
CA PHE A 102 -3.86 -8.82 8.75
C PHE A 102 -4.38 -8.64 10.19
N PRO A 103 -4.56 -9.69 11.00
CA PRO A 103 -5.04 -9.54 12.38
C PRO A 103 -4.01 -8.87 13.30
N LEU A 104 -2.70 -9.04 13.08
CA LEU A 104 -1.66 -8.39 13.90
C LEU A 104 -1.57 -6.88 13.67
N LEU A 105 -1.80 -6.44 12.43
CA LEU A 105 -1.86 -5.03 12.10
C LEU A 105 -3.20 -4.41 12.51
N GLY A 106 -4.30 -5.12 12.30
CA GLY A 106 -5.65 -4.60 12.47
C GLY A 106 -6.03 -3.62 11.36
N HIS A 107 -7.31 -3.25 11.32
CA HIS A 107 -7.90 -2.38 10.29
C HIS A 107 -7.13 -1.07 10.13
N ASP A 108 -7.00 -0.30 11.20
CA ASP A 108 -6.43 1.06 11.15
C ASP A 108 -5.03 1.07 10.54
N ARG A 109 -4.15 0.15 10.96
CA ARG A 109 -2.77 0.12 10.45
C ARG A 109 -2.70 -0.31 9.00
N ILE A 110 -3.58 -1.21 8.56
CA ILE A 110 -3.66 -1.60 7.15
C ILE A 110 -4.09 -0.40 6.30
N LEU A 111 -5.15 0.29 6.70
CA LEU A 111 -5.66 1.48 6.00
C LEU A 111 -4.64 2.61 5.97
N ILE A 112 -3.99 2.91 7.10
CA ILE A 112 -2.92 3.92 7.17
C ILE A 112 -1.77 3.56 6.22
N ARG A 113 -1.35 2.29 6.17
CA ARG A 113 -0.22 1.85 5.35
C ARG A 113 -0.56 1.88 3.86
N ILE A 114 -1.72 1.37 3.46
CA ILE A 114 -2.19 1.45 2.07
C ILE A 114 -2.33 2.92 1.63
N GLY A 115 -2.98 3.76 2.45
CA GLY A 115 -3.13 5.19 2.18
C GLY A 115 -1.79 5.91 2.06
N ALA A 116 -0.78 5.51 2.84
CA ALA A 116 0.57 6.07 2.75
C ALA A 116 1.27 5.74 1.41
N ILE A 117 1.02 4.57 0.82
CA ILE A 117 1.53 4.22 -0.52
C ILE A 117 0.95 5.16 -1.57
N SER A 118 -0.37 5.29 -1.61
CA SER A 118 -1.07 6.19 -2.54
C SER A 118 -0.63 7.64 -2.35
N SER A 119 -0.54 8.11 -1.10
CA SER A 119 -0.08 9.46 -0.79
C SER A 119 1.34 9.72 -1.28
N ARG A 120 2.27 8.79 -1.04
CA ARG A 120 3.66 8.90 -1.52
C ARG A 120 3.71 8.96 -3.04
N LEU A 121 3.05 8.05 -3.74
CA LEU A 121 3.13 7.96 -5.20
C LEU A 121 2.41 9.10 -5.93
N LEU A 122 1.30 9.61 -5.37
CA LEU A 122 0.52 10.68 -6.00
C LEU A 122 1.01 12.09 -5.65
N HIS A 123 1.57 12.30 -4.46
CA HIS A 123 1.88 13.65 -3.94
C HIS A 123 3.34 13.83 -3.49
N GLY A 124 4.17 12.78 -3.53
CA GLY A 124 5.55 12.85 -3.07
C GLY A 124 6.44 13.70 -3.97
N ARG A 125 6.99 14.79 -3.42
CA ARG A 125 8.06 15.57 -4.06
C ARG A 125 9.32 14.69 -4.18
N GLY A 126 10.01 14.76 -5.32
CA GLY A 126 11.26 14.01 -5.57
C GLY A 126 11.08 12.55 -5.97
N LEU A 127 9.86 12.11 -6.27
CA LEU A 127 9.55 10.78 -6.81
C LEU A 127 9.33 10.86 -8.32
N GLU A 128 10.26 11.47 -9.05
CA GLU A 128 10.29 11.29 -10.51
C GLU A 128 10.33 9.79 -10.82
N PRO A 129 9.57 9.32 -11.83
CA PRO A 129 9.59 7.90 -12.18
C PRO A 129 11.01 7.41 -12.43
N ILE A 130 11.40 6.34 -11.74
CA ILE A 130 12.70 5.72 -11.94
C ILE A 130 12.68 5.04 -13.31
N LYS A 131 13.52 5.53 -14.23
CA LYS A 131 13.53 5.04 -15.62
C LYS A 131 14.27 3.72 -15.80
N TYR A 132 15.31 3.48 -14.98
CA TYR A 132 16.19 2.31 -15.11
C TYR A 132 16.41 1.63 -13.76
N GLY A 133 16.41 0.30 -13.76
CA GLY A 133 16.72 -0.52 -12.60
C GLY A 133 18.23 -0.55 -12.29
N PRO A 134 18.62 -1.22 -11.20
CA PRO A 134 20.03 -1.37 -10.79
C PRO A 134 20.91 -2.07 -11.84
N ASP A 135 20.29 -2.85 -12.72
CA ASP A 135 20.93 -3.58 -13.82
C ASP A 135 21.02 -2.77 -15.13
N GLY A 136 20.59 -1.49 -15.10
CA GLY A 136 20.61 -0.59 -16.25
C GLY A 136 19.49 -0.84 -17.27
N LYS A 137 18.57 -1.78 -17.01
CA LYS A 137 17.41 -2.03 -17.88
C LYS A 137 16.26 -1.08 -17.56
N PRO A 138 15.35 -0.80 -18.52
CA PRO A 138 14.13 -0.05 -18.25
C PRO A 138 13.38 -0.63 -17.06
N PHE A 139 12.98 0.23 -16.13
CA PHE A 139 12.22 -0.20 -14.95
C PHE A 139 10.75 -0.43 -15.33
N GLU A 140 10.23 -1.61 -15.02
CA GLU A 140 8.84 -1.98 -15.29
C GLU A 140 8.05 -2.11 -13.99
N PRO A 141 7.09 -1.21 -13.73
CA PRO A 141 6.12 -1.38 -12.64
C PRO A 141 5.23 -2.61 -12.87
N LEU A 142 4.65 -3.13 -11.79
CA LEU A 142 3.60 -4.15 -11.89
C LEU A 142 2.40 -3.55 -12.64
N ARG A 143 1.80 -4.29 -13.57
CA ARG A 143 0.65 -3.82 -14.39
C ARG A 143 -0.40 -4.91 -14.56
N GLY A 144 -1.64 -4.49 -14.80
CA GLY A 144 -2.71 -5.40 -15.16
C GLY A 144 -2.66 -5.80 -16.64
N ALA A 145 -2.94 -7.07 -16.93
CA ALA A 145 -2.90 -7.64 -18.28
C ALA A 145 -3.85 -6.96 -19.28
N LYS A 146 -4.93 -6.31 -18.79
CA LYS A 146 -5.90 -5.60 -19.66
C LYS A 146 -5.26 -4.47 -20.46
N ARG A 147 -4.14 -3.88 -20.02
CA ARG A 147 -3.46 -2.78 -20.73
C ARG A 147 -2.38 -3.22 -21.71
N ASP A 148 -1.83 -4.42 -21.55
CA ASP A 148 -0.82 -4.94 -22.49
C ASP A 148 -1.46 -5.33 -23.84
N ALA A 149 -2.78 -5.53 -23.88
CA ALA A 149 -3.55 -5.74 -25.10
C ALA A 149 -3.91 -4.45 -25.86
N GLU A 150 -3.70 -3.27 -25.26
CA GLU A 150 -4.01 -1.95 -25.85
C GLU A 150 -2.74 -1.18 -26.27
N ARG A 151 -1.55 -1.79 -26.20
CA ARG A 151 -0.27 -1.19 -26.59
C ARG A 151 0.29 -1.76 -27.88
#